data_AF-A0A9E1VG96-F1
#
_entry.id   AF-A0A9E1VG96-F1
#
_cell.length_a   1.000
_cell.length_b   1.000
_cell.length_c   1.000
_cell.angle_alpha   90.00
_cell.angle_beta   90.00
_cell.angle_gamma   90.00
#
_symmetry.space_group_name_H-M   'P 1'
#
loop_
_entity.id
_entity.type
_entity.pdbx_description
1 polymer ?
#
loop_
_entity_poly.entity_id
_entity_poly.type
_entity_poly.pdbx_seq_one_letter_code
_entity_poly.pdbx_strand_id
1 'polypeptide(L)'
;MTRHPKIPMSPAELPQQRIHEVITLPPKPEPFDCIVGHRQFPKGALPSRTPRNMTYLAQVEWAWSPAHSRLDAYYLHKGRTHWSLWSRYWDDNWGQWSDVAVGCVHRRGVSEYQAAIYLLLEFWRDDAMDNGLDEFHWVNEADYLTVADLAAITREIW
;
A
#
# COMPACT_ATOMS: atom_id res chain seq x y z
N MET A 1 15.99 -7.13 -7.26
CA MET A 1 16.04 -7.23 -5.77
C MET A 1 14.93 -6.34 -5.25
N THR A 2 14.05 -6.86 -4.38
CA THR A 2 13.02 -6.06 -3.72
C THR A 2 13.67 -5.07 -2.75
N ARG A 3 13.28 -3.78 -2.82
CA ARG A 3 13.76 -2.74 -1.90
C ARG A 3 13.32 -3.05 -0.47
N HIS A 4 14.23 -2.93 0.49
CA HIS A 4 13.88 -3.01 1.91
C HIS A 4 13.41 -1.64 2.41
N PRO A 5 12.33 -1.59 3.21
CA PRO A 5 11.85 -0.32 3.73
C PRO A 5 12.86 0.23 4.75
N LYS A 6 13.08 1.55 4.71
CA LYS A 6 13.91 2.24 5.70
C LYS A 6 13.00 2.99 6.66
N ILE A 7 13.17 2.78 7.97
CA ILE A 7 12.50 3.59 8.99
C ILE A 7 13.30 4.89 9.15
N PRO A 8 12.70 6.07 8.90
CA PRO A 8 13.34 7.35 9.12
C PRO A 8 13.61 7.55 10.62
N MET A 9 14.84 7.94 10.97
CA MET A 9 15.25 8.20 12.35
C MET A 9 15.37 9.70 12.65
N SER A 10 15.13 10.57 11.66
CA SER A 10 15.11 12.02 11.85
C SER A 10 14.15 12.73 10.88
N PRO A 11 13.64 13.93 11.21
CA PRO A 11 12.74 14.67 10.33
C PRO A 11 13.32 15.01 8.94
N ALA A 12 14.65 15.11 8.83
CA ALA A 12 15.32 15.41 7.57
C ALA A 12 15.34 14.21 6.59
N GLU A 13 15.02 13.01 7.07
CA GLU A 13 14.91 11.81 6.24
C GLU A 13 13.49 11.61 5.69
N LEU A 14 12.50 12.34 6.22
CA LEU A 14 11.12 12.28 5.74
C LEU A 14 10.96 13.02 4.41
N PRO A 15 10.11 12.52 3.49
CA PRO A 15 9.72 13.29 2.32
C PRO A 15 8.97 14.57 2.72
N GLN A 16 9.09 15.61 1.89
CA GLN A 16 8.33 16.85 2.07
C GLN A 16 6.83 16.56 1.90
N GLN A 17 6.10 16.59 3.01
CA GLN A 17 4.69 16.21 3.05
C GLN A 17 3.72 17.32 3.43
N ARG A 18 4.22 18.44 4.00
CA ARG A 18 3.40 19.60 4.38
C ARG A 18 2.87 20.40 3.19
N ILE A 19 3.65 20.47 2.12
CA ILE A 19 3.31 21.18 0.89
C ILE A 19 3.56 20.19 -0.24
N HIS A 20 2.49 19.72 -0.84
CA HIS A 20 2.51 18.80 -1.98
C HIS A 20 1.47 19.26 -3.00
N GLU A 21 1.67 18.85 -4.26
CA GLU A 21 0.71 19.14 -5.31
C GLU A 21 -0.63 18.45 -5.03
N VAL A 22 -1.73 19.18 -5.19
CA VAL A 22 -3.07 18.60 -5.10
C VAL A 22 -3.42 18.03 -6.46
N ILE A 23 -3.35 16.70 -6.59
CA ILE A 23 -3.65 16.00 -7.83
C ILE A 23 -5.03 15.34 -7.79
N THR A 24 -5.56 15.01 -8.96
CA THR A 24 -6.72 14.11 -9.12
C THR A 24 -6.21 12.71 -9.41
N LEU A 25 -6.82 11.68 -8.81
CA LEU A 25 -6.50 10.29 -9.13
C LEU A 25 -6.72 10.00 -10.63
N PRO A 26 -5.93 9.09 -11.23
CA PRO A 26 -6.19 8.63 -12.59
C PRO A 26 -7.60 8.01 -12.66
N PRO A 27 -8.28 8.00 -13.81
CA PRO A 27 -9.61 7.39 -13.90
C PRO A 27 -9.58 5.91 -13.49
N LYS A 28 -10.60 5.49 -12.72
CA LYS A 28 -10.76 4.10 -12.29
C LYS A 28 -10.95 3.22 -13.52
N PRO A 29 -10.18 2.12 -13.67
CA PRO A 29 -10.42 1.18 -14.75
C PRO A 29 -11.85 0.61 -14.65
N GLU A 30 -12.49 0.37 -15.79
CA GLU A 30 -13.79 -0.29 -15.84
C GLU A 30 -13.72 -1.52 -16.77
N PRO A 31 -13.95 -2.74 -16.26
CA PRO A 31 -14.19 -3.10 -14.86
C PRO A 31 -12.91 -3.08 -13.99
N PHE A 32 -13.06 -2.86 -12.68
CA PHE A 32 -12.00 -3.02 -11.68
C PHE A 32 -12.47 -3.95 -10.54
N ASP A 33 -12.60 -5.22 -10.86
CA ASP A 33 -13.03 -6.26 -9.92
C ASP A 33 -11.85 -6.73 -9.06
N CYS A 34 -11.46 -5.91 -8.08
CA CYS A 34 -10.40 -6.25 -7.14
C CYS A 34 -10.93 -7.02 -5.93
N ILE A 35 -10.07 -7.81 -5.32
CA ILE A 35 -10.27 -8.43 -4.01
C ILE A 35 -9.20 -7.86 -3.09
N VAL A 36 -9.60 -7.33 -1.94
CA VAL A 36 -8.72 -6.73 -0.93
C VAL A 36 -9.00 -7.32 0.46
N GLY A 37 -8.11 -7.01 1.40
CA GLY A 37 -8.19 -7.44 2.79
C GLY A 37 -7.69 -8.87 3.00
N HIS A 38 -8.01 -9.44 4.16
CA HIS A 38 -7.59 -10.78 4.58
C HIS A 38 -8.53 -11.88 4.05
N ARG A 39 -8.90 -11.79 2.76
CA ARG A 39 -9.87 -12.66 2.10
C ARG A 39 -9.21 -13.80 1.33
N GLN A 40 -10.00 -14.78 0.89
CA GLN A 40 -9.52 -15.80 -0.04
C GLN A 40 -9.33 -15.21 -1.44
N PHE A 41 -8.10 -15.29 -1.94
CA PHE A 41 -7.77 -14.85 -3.30
C PHE A 41 -8.04 -15.95 -4.34
N PRO A 42 -8.37 -15.58 -5.60
CA PRO A 42 -8.57 -16.55 -6.65
C PRO A 42 -7.35 -17.43 -6.88
N LYS A 43 -7.57 -18.70 -7.23
CA LYS A 43 -6.48 -19.64 -7.49
C LYS A 43 -5.56 -19.11 -8.60
N GLY A 44 -4.28 -18.95 -8.27
CA GLY A 44 -3.27 -18.44 -9.21
C GLY A 44 -3.21 -16.91 -9.34
N ALA A 45 -4.01 -16.16 -8.58
CA ALA A 45 -3.87 -14.69 -8.47
C ALA A 45 -2.62 -14.31 -7.68
N LEU A 46 -2.31 -15.08 -6.64
CA LEU A 46 -1.09 -14.93 -5.85
C LEU A 46 -0.05 -16.01 -6.18
N PRO A 47 1.25 -15.67 -6.14
CA PRO A 47 2.31 -16.66 -6.15
C PRO A 47 2.30 -17.49 -4.85
N SER A 48 2.85 -18.70 -4.92
CA SER A 48 2.93 -19.62 -3.77
C SER A 48 3.90 -19.19 -2.66
N ARG A 49 4.73 -18.17 -2.94
CA ARG A 49 5.69 -17.57 -2.01
C ARG A 49 5.74 -16.06 -2.27
N THR A 50 6.19 -15.29 -1.29
CA THR A 50 6.43 -13.86 -1.44
C THR A 50 7.34 -13.59 -2.67
N PRO A 51 6.91 -12.72 -3.60
CA PRO A 51 7.69 -12.41 -4.78
C PRO A 51 9.01 -11.72 -4.43
N ARG A 52 10.06 -12.03 -5.19
CA ARG A 52 11.40 -11.42 -5.04
C ARG A 52 11.63 -10.16 -5.88
N ASN A 53 10.68 -9.83 -6.75
CA ASN A 53 10.73 -8.68 -7.65
C ASN A 53 9.37 -7.98 -7.57
N MET A 54 9.29 -6.97 -6.72
CA MET A 54 8.10 -6.14 -6.56
C MET A 54 8.49 -4.67 -6.68
N THR A 55 7.60 -3.86 -7.23
CA THR A 55 7.71 -2.41 -7.26
C THR A 55 7.41 -1.89 -5.86
N TYR A 56 8.34 -1.15 -5.26
CA TYR A 56 8.12 -0.49 -3.98
C TYR A 56 7.21 0.72 -4.20
N LEU A 57 6.10 0.78 -3.48
CA LEU A 57 5.11 1.85 -3.64
C LEU A 57 5.44 3.03 -2.74
N ALA A 58 5.33 2.80 -1.44
CA ALA A 58 5.51 3.78 -0.38
C ALA A 58 5.57 3.07 0.98
N GLN A 59 5.92 3.81 2.02
CA GLN A 59 5.76 3.40 3.42
C GLN A 59 5.09 4.53 4.20
N VAL A 60 4.11 4.17 5.01
CA VAL A 60 3.33 5.09 5.84
C VAL A 60 3.23 4.57 7.27
N GLU A 61 2.95 5.48 8.20
CA GLU A 61 2.89 5.20 9.62
C GLU A 61 1.65 5.81 10.27
N TRP A 62 1.02 5.01 11.13
CA TRP A 62 0.02 5.44 12.10
C TRP A 62 0.67 5.48 13.47
N ALA A 63 0.63 6.64 14.12
CA ALA A 63 1.34 6.89 15.38
C ALA A 63 0.37 7.37 16.45
N TRP A 64 -0.55 6.50 16.88
CA TRP A 64 -1.57 6.83 17.88
C TRP A 64 -0.99 7.09 19.28
N SER A 65 0.05 6.34 19.66
CA SER A 65 0.83 6.59 20.89
C SER A 65 2.21 5.92 20.81
N PRO A 66 3.16 6.24 21.70
CA PRO A 66 4.48 5.58 21.72
C PRO A 66 4.45 4.05 21.83
N ALA A 67 3.36 3.47 22.37
CA ALA A 67 3.16 2.03 22.50
C ALA A 67 2.05 1.50 21.59
N HIS A 68 1.53 2.32 20.67
CA HIS A 68 0.50 1.92 19.72
C HIS A 68 0.73 2.64 18.40
N SER A 69 1.43 1.96 17.51
CA SER A 69 1.77 2.44 16.17
C SER A 69 1.69 1.30 15.16
N ARG A 70 1.42 1.63 13.90
CA ARG A 70 1.49 0.70 12.78
C ARG A 70 2.40 1.28 11.71
N LEU A 71 3.27 0.43 11.17
CA LEU A 71 4.19 0.79 10.11
C LEU A 71 4.05 -0.23 8.97
N ASP A 72 3.57 0.26 7.82
CA ASP A 72 3.34 -0.57 6.64
C ASP A 72 4.14 -0.02 5.46
N ALA A 73 4.85 -0.92 4.78
CA ALA A 73 5.46 -0.68 3.48
C ALA A 73 4.73 -1.47 2.41
N TYR A 74 4.31 -0.79 1.34
CA TYR A 74 3.49 -1.37 0.28
C TYR A 74 4.30 -1.69 -0.97
N TYR A 75 3.97 -2.82 -1.58
CA TYR A 75 4.62 -3.33 -2.77
C TYR A 75 3.60 -3.83 -3.79
N LEU A 76 3.89 -3.60 -5.06
CA LEU A 76 3.10 -4.14 -6.16
C LEU A 76 3.88 -5.22 -6.90
N HIS A 77 3.27 -6.38 -7.06
CA HIS A 77 3.80 -7.48 -7.83
C HIS A 77 3.05 -7.66 -9.15
N LYS A 78 3.82 -7.74 -10.25
CA LYS A 78 3.30 -8.08 -11.57
C LYS A 78 3.28 -9.60 -11.78
N GLY A 79 2.14 -10.22 -11.51
CA GLY A 79 1.90 -11.62 -11.81
C GLY A 79 1.63 -11.90 -13.30
N ARG A 80 1.41 -13.18 -13.63
CA ARG A 80 1.07 -13.60 -15.01
C ARG A 80 -0.29 -13.09 -15.46
N THR A 81 -1.26 -13.07 -14.56
CA THR A 81 -2.66 -12.72 -14.82
C THR A 81 -3.16 -11.59 -13.93
N HIS A 82 -2.55 -11.39 -12.76
CA HIS A 82 -3.01 -10.43 -11.76
C HIS A 82 -1.88 -9.49 -11.35
N TRP A 83 -2.28 -8.29 -10.97
CA TRP A 83 -1.53 -7.45 -10.06
C TRP A 83 -1.84 -7.92 -8.63
N SER A 84 -0.84 -7.98 -7.76
CA SER A 84 -1.06 -8.22 -6.33
C SER A 84 -0.35 -7.19 -5.47
N LEU A 85 -1.10 -6.65 -4.50
CA LEU A 85 -0.64 -5.72 -3.49
C LEU A 85 -0.17 -6.51 -2.27
N TRP A 86 0.99 -6.15 -1.76
CA TRP A 86 1.61 -6.75 -0.59
C TRP A 86 1.88 -5.66 0.44
N SER A 87 1.51 -5.93 1.68
CA SER A 87 1.95 -5.17 2.84
C SER A 87 3.12 -5.90 3.49
N ARG A 88 4.21 -5.17 3.70
CA ARG A 88 5.26 -5.55 4.63
C ARG A 88 5.08 -4.70 5.88
N TYR A 89 4.56 -5.30 6.93
CA TYR A 89 4.26 -4.62 8.18
C TYR A 89 5.27 -5.02 9.26
N TRP A 90 5.52 -4.11 10.20
CA TRP A 90 6.32 -4.41 11.39
C TRP A 90 5.45 -5.16 12.40
N ASP A 91 5.80 -6.42 12.67
CA ASP A 91 5.15 -7.25 13.68
C ASP A 91 5.85 -7.02 15.03
N ASP A 92 5.22 -6.22 15.88
CA ASP A 92 5.73 -5.83 17.19
C ASP A 92 5.73 -6.99 18.20
N ASN A 93 4.83 -7.96 18.06
CA ASN A 93 4.81 -9.17 18.88
C ASN A 93 6.08 -10.01 18.70
N TRP A 94 6.65 -10.00 17.50
CA TRP A 94 7.84 -10.78 17.15
C TRP A 94 9.08 -9.92 16.88
N GLY A 95 8.95 -8.59 16.84
CA GLY A 95 10.04 -7.65 16.56
C GLY A 95 10.65 -7.84 15.16
N GLN A 96 9.83 -8.17 14.15
CA GLN A 96 10.32 -8.48 12.81
C GLN A 96 9.37 -7.97 11.72
N TRP A 97 9.90 -7.84 10.50
CA TRP A 97 9.09 -7.58 9.32
C TRP A 97 8.38 -8.84 8.85
N SER A 98 7.08 -8.73 8.57
CA SER A 98 6.24 -9.79 8.02
C SER A 98 5.65 -9.35 6.68
N ASP A 99 5.56 -10.26 5.72
CA ASP A 99 4.97 -10.01 4.39
C ASP A 99 3.61 -10.69 4.27
N VAL A 100 2.59 -9.93 3.83
CA VAL A 100 1.26 -10.46 3.56
C VAL A 100 0.68 -9.87 2.28
N ALA A 101 0.02 -10.70 1.48
CA ALA A 101 -0.75 -10.23 0.34
C ALA A 101 -2.08 -9.66 0.82
N VAL A 102 -2.38 -8.43 0.44
CA VAL A 102 -3.55 -7.66 0.93
C VAL A 102 -4.51 -7.28 -0.19
N GLY A 103 -4.16 -7.56 -1.45
CA GLY A 103 -5.08 -7.33 -2.55
C GLY A 103 -4.62 -7.94 -3.87
N CYS A 104 -5.57 -8.16 -4.79
CA CYS A 104 -5.27 -8.47 -6.18
C CYS A 104 -6.37 -8.00 -7.14
N VAL A 105 -5.98 -7.79 -8.40
CA VAL A 105 -6.89 -7.48 -9.51
C VAL A 105 -6.35 -8.07 -10.80
N HIS A 106 -7.24 -8.48 -11.71
CA HIS A 106 -6.82 -8.97 -13.01
C HIS A 106 -6.11 -7.85 -13.81
N ARG A 107 -4.97 -8.15 -14.43
CA ARG A 107 -4.10 -7.11 -15.02
C ARG A 107 -4.57 -6.56 -16.37
N ARG A 108 -5.52 -7.23 -17.02
CA ARG A 108 -5.97 -6.85 -18.37
C ARG A 108 -6.72 -5.53 -18.31
N GLY A 109 -6.25 -4.53 -19.06
CA GLY A 109 -6.85 -3.19 -19.06
C GLY A 109 -6.46 -2.34 -17.85
N VAL A 110 -5.57 -2.82 -16.98
CA VAL A 110 -5.16 -2.11 -15.76
C VAL A 110 -3.65 -1.83 -15.82
N SER A 111 -3.29 -0.55 -15.89
CA SER A 111 -1.89 -0.12 -15.81
C SER A 111 -1.29 -0.39 -14.42
N GLU A 112 0.04 -0.42 -14.33
CA GLU A 112 0.74 -0.57 -13.04
C GLU A 112 0.38 0.56 -12.06
N TYR A 113 0.31 1.79 -12.56
CA TYR A 113 -0.05 2.96 -11.75
C TYR A 113 -1.50 2.89 -11.26
N GLN A 114 -2.46 2.55 -12.14
CA GLN A 114 -3.85 2.33 -11.71
C GLN A 114 -3.95 1.18 -10.71
N ALA A 115 -3.21 0.08 -10.90
CA ALA A 115 -3.20 -1.02 -9.95
C ALA A 115 -2.64 -0.60 -8.58
N ALA A 116 -1.54 0.15 -8.54
CA ALA A 116 -0.96 0.67 -7.31
C ALA A 116 -1.94 1.58 -6.55
N ILE A 117 -2.53 2.55 -7.24
CA ILE A 117 -3.50 3.49 -6.66
C ILE A 117 -4.73 2.74 -6.14
N TYR A 118 -5.42 1.99 -7.00
CA TYR A 118 -6.74 1.48 -6.67
C TYR A 118 -6.71 0.24 -5.79
N LEU A 119 -5.67 -0.60 -5.84
CA LEU A 119 -5.55 -1.68 -4.84
C LEU A 119 -5.28 -1.10 -3.44
N LEU A 120 -4.46 -0.06 -3.34
CA LEU A 120 -4.15 0.56 -2.04
C LEU A 120 -5.37 1.31 -1.49
N LEU A 121 -6.07 2.05 -2.34
CA LEU A 121 -7.31 2.75 -1.99
C LEU A 121 -8.37 1.77 -1.48
N GLU A 122 -8.66 0.70 -2.22
CA GLU A 122 -9.69 -0.25 -1.80
C GLU A 122 -9.26 -1.03 -0.55
N PHE A 123 -7.96 -1.34 -0.39
CA PHE A 123 -7.45 -1.98 0.82
C PHE A 123 -7.61 -1.08 2.06
N TRP A 124 -7.20 0.18 2.01
CA TRP A 124 -7.37 1.09 3.15
C TRP A 124 -8.83 1.39 3.44
N ARG A 125 -9.69 1.47 2.41
CA ARG A 125 -11.13 1.61 2.61
C ARG A 125 -11.72 0.40 3.34
N ASP A 126 -11.36 -0.81 2.93
CA ASP A 126 -11.76 -2.06 3.60
C ASP A 126 -11.27 -2.09 5.06
N ASP A 127 -10.01 -1.70 5.30
CA ASP A 127 -9.39 -1.64 6.63
C ASP A 127 -10.03 -0.55 7.53
N ALA A 128 -10.40 0.60 6.96
CA ALA A 128 -11.15 1.65 7.66
C ALA A 128 -12.55 1.17 8.07
N MET A 129 -13.22 0.41 7.21
CA MET A 129 -14.55 -0.13 7.49
C MET A 129 -14.53 -1.28 8.52
N ASP A 130 -13.60 -2.22 8.37
CA ASP A 130 -13.59 -3.46 9.15
C ASP A 130 -12.83 -3.30 10.48
N ASN A 131 -11.78 -2.47 10.51
CA ASN A 131 -10.89 -2.31 11.68
C ASN A 131 -10.87 -0.88 12.25
N GLY A 132 -11.59 0.07 11.66
CA GLY A 132 -11.65 1.45 12.14
C GLY A 132 -10.38 2.24 11.91
N LEU A 133 -9.60 1.89 10.88
CA LEU A 133 -8.39 2.62 10.47
C LEU A 133 -8.71 4.08 10.15
N ASP A 134 -7.88 5.00 10.65
CA ASP A 134 -7.90 6.43 10.35
C ASP A 134 -6.84 6.82 9.30
N GLU A 135 -6.78 8.10 8.96
CA GLU A 135 -5.73 8.62 8.08
C GLU A 135 -4.35 8.40 8.70
N PHE A 136 -3.36 7.97 7.89
CA PHE A 136 -2.00 7.84 8.38
C PHE A 136 -1.44 9.19 8.85
N HIS A 137 -0.50 9.14 9.78
CA HIS A 137 0.07 10.34 10.38
C HIS A 137 1.32 10.82 9.62
N TRP A 138 2.05 9.89 9.00
CA TRP A 138 3.30 10.18 8.30
C TRP A 138 3.46 9.35 7.03
N VAL A 139 4.00 9.97 5.98
CA VAL A 139 4.65 9.28 4.87
C VAL A 139 6.14 9.17 5.20
N ASN A 140 6.62 7.95 5.39
CA ASN A 140 8.01 7.67 5.75
C ASN A 140 8.90 7.53 4.51
N GLU A 141 8.40 6.89 3.46
CA GLU A 141 9.05 6.84 2.15
C GLU A 141 8.01 6.96 1.04
N ALA A 142 8.35 7.72 0.00
CA ALA A 142 7.61 7.76 -1.26
C ALA A 142 8.57 7.36 -2.38
N ASP A 143 8.12 6.47 -3.27
CA ASP A 143 8.95 5.97 -4.38
C ASP A 143 8.10 5.92 -5.65
N TYR A 144 7.45 4.79 -5.94
CA TYR A 144 6.54 4.71 -7.08
C TYR A 144 5.26 5.52 -6.89
N LEU A 145 4.73 5.56 -5.66
CA LEU A 145 3.68 6.48 -5.27
C LEU A 145 4.30 7.69 -4.57
N THR A 146 3.96 8.88 -5.06
CA THR A 146 4.37 10.14 -4.48
C THR A 146 3.54 10.50 -3.26
N VAL A 147 3.98 11.49 -2.47
CA VAL A 147 3.16 12.02 -1.37
C VAL A 147 1.80 12.54 -1.88
N ALA A 148 1.77 13.15 -3.07
CA ALA A 148 0.54 13.64 -3.68
C ALA A 148 -0.43 12.50 -4.04
N ASP A 149 0.10 11.35 -4.50
CA ASP A 149 -0.70 10.16 -4.75
C ASP A 149 -1.34 9.63 -3.46
N LEU A 150 -0.53 9.50 -2.39
CA LEU A 150 -1.00 9.00 -1.10
C LEU A 150 -2.07 9.94 -0.52
N ALA A 151 -1.84 11.25 -0.54
CA ALA A 151 -2.82 12.24 -0.10
C ALA A 151 -4.07 12.31 -0.99
N ALA A 152 -3.96 11.99 -2.28
CA ALA A 152 -5.12 11.84 -3.15
C ALA A 152 -5.93 10.59 -2.85
N ILE A 153 -5.28 9.48 -2.47
CA ILE A 153 -5.97 8.27 -2.01
C ILE A 153 -6.71 8.53 -0.69
N THR A 154 -6.07 9.16 0.30
CA THR A 154 -6.70 9.36 1.63
C THR A 154 -7.96 10.21 1.55
N ARG A 155 -7.97 11.26 0.72
CA ARG A 155 -9.15 12.12 0.46
C ARG A 155 -10.35 11.39 -0.15
N GLU A 156 -10.16 10.22 -0.74
CA GLU A 156 -11.26 9.39 -1.29
C GLU A 156 -11.82 8.40 -0.26
N ILE A 157 -11.23 8.35 0.93
CA ILE A 157 -11.59 7.44 2.02
C ILE A 157 -12.16 8.22 3.22
N TRP A 158 -11.50 9.30 3.62
CA TRP A 158 -11.87 10.17 4.75
C TRP A 158 -12.06 11.61 4.31
#